data_AF-A0A954BUW1-F1
#
_entry.id   AF-A0A954BUW1-F1
#
_cell.length_a   1.000
_cell.length_b   1.000
_cell.length_c   1.000
_cell.angle_alpha   90.00
_cell.angle_beta   90.00
_cell.angle_gamma   90.00
#
_symmetry.space_group_name_H-M   'P 1'
#
loop_
_entity.id
_entity.type
_entity.pdbx_description
1 polymer ?
#
loop_
_entity_poly.entity_id
_entity_poly.type
_entity_poly.pdbx_seq_one_letter_code
_entity_poly.pdbx_strand_id
1 'polypeptide(L)'
;MTDVPPPAKPIGVEMKLRHLEIPAETEKAYQDYVDSIDSRIRAGDDRNIICRDALTELWGEQNSAIANAQFDPRNITLEPEYYGDCDPVRYAPVKPLLWLWYMYDRSPAGMNLELGFRLRRMLAQHIFKKCGKNFKCFPFVEFTFGYNMEVGDNVVIHRWVMLDDRGGISIGDKSSCADFVNVYSHTHDINLQQFVDNKKTVIGPRCRLTYHSTALAGTHMGENSMLGASGLLTKDAREHAVYVGIPAKKVKEKDRELAEPTKHKEERF
;
A
#
# COMPACT_ATOMS: atom_id res chain seq x y z
N MET A 1 3.42 1.62 48.26
CA MET A 1 4.01 1.71 46.91
C MET A 1 4.03 0.29 46.36
N THR A 2 3.16 -0.04 45.41
CA THR A 2 3.11 -1.36 44.81
C THR A 2 4.19 -1.43 43.74
N ASP A 3 5.23 -2.24 43.97
CA ASP A 3 6.25 -2.56 42.99
C ASP A 3 5.57 -3.18 41.76
N VAL A 4 5.53 -2.41 40.67
CA VAL A 4 5.16 -2.94 39.35
C VAL A 4 6.38 -3.75 38.88
N PRO A 5 6.24 -5.06 38.61
CA PRO A 5 7.36 -5.87 38.15
C PRO A 5 7.89 -5.28 36.83
N PRO A 6 9.22 -5.31 36.61
CA PRO A 6 9.80 -4.77 35.39
C PRO A 6 9.21 -5.44 34.15
N PRO A 7 9.06 -4.70 33.04
CA PRO A 7 8.49 -5.23 31.82
C PRO A 7 9.26 -6.48 31.38
N ALA A 8 8.53 -7.53 31.02
CA ALA A 8 9.12 -8.80 30.60
C ALA A 8 10.05 -8.54 29.41
N LYS A 9 11.29 -9.04 29.48
CA LYS A 9 12.24 -8.93 28.36
C LYS A 9 11.59 -9.50 27.08
N PRO A 10 11.79 -8.86 25.92
CA PRO A 10 11.25 -9.36 24.66
C PRO A 10 11.64 -10.82 24.44
N ILE A 11 10.66 -11.66 24.08
CA ILE A 11 10.90 -13.06 23.73
C ILE A 11 11.27 -13.10 22.24
N GLY A 12 12.50 -13.49 21.91
CA GLY A 12 12.95 -13.69 20.54
C GLY A 12 14.34 -13.11 20.24
N VAL A 13 14.79 -13.29 19.00
CA VAL A 13 16.01 -12.66 18.48
C VAL A 13 15.65 -11.29 17.93
N GLU A 14 16.45 -10.29 18.24
CA GLU A 14 16.35 -8.97 17.61
C GLU A 14 16.52 -9.12 16.09
N MET A 15 15.46 -8.84 15.33
CA MET A 15 15.50 -8.87 13.88
C MET A 15 16.24 -7.64 13.36
N LYS A 16 17.50 -7.83 12.96
CA LYS A 16 18.23 -6.84 12.15
C LYS A 16 17.95 -7.10 10.69
N LEU A 17 17.39 -6.11 10.01
CA LEU A 17 17.26 -6.18 8.56
C LEU A 17 18.65 -6.11 7.95
N ARG A 18 18.88 -6.92 6.92
CA ARG A 18 20.14 -6.91 6.19
C ARG A 18 20.05 -5.83 5.12
N HIS A 19 21.08 -5.00 5.04
CA HIS A 19 21.31 -4.20 3.85
C HIS A 19 21.73 -5.15 2.71
N LEU A 20 21.11 -4.99 1.55
CA LEU A 20 21.47 -5.73 0.35
C LEU A 20 22.22 -4.77 -0.56
N GLU A 21 23.44 -5.13 -0.93
CA GLU A 21 24.21 -4.38 -1.92
C GLU A 21 23.94 -4.96 -3.30
N ILE A 22 23.71 -4.08 -4.27
CA ILE A 22 23.65 -4.42 -5.70
C ILE A 22 24.86 -3.83 -6.43
N PRO A 23 25.29 -4.42 -7.57
CA PRO A 23 26.41 -3.88 -8.34
C PRO A 23 26.19 -2.41 -8.69
N ALA A 24 27.24 -1.59 -8.63
CA ALA A 24 27.14 -0.14 -8.85
C ALA A 24 26.56 0.25 -10.22
N GLU A 25 26.84 -0.54 -11.26
CA GLU A 25 26.26 -0.34 -12.59
C GLU A 25 24.74 -0.58 -12.59
N THR A 26 24.28 -1.63 -11.89
CA THR A 26 22.86 -1.94 -11.72
C THR A 26 22.15 -0.89 -10.88
N GLU A 27 22.79 -0.43 -9.80
CA GLU A 27 22.30 0.67 -8.96
C GLU A 27 22.02 1.93 -9.80
N LYS A 28 22.99 2.31 -10.64
CA LYS A 28 22.84 3.45 -11.54
C LYS A 28 21.71 3.23 -12.54
N ALA A 29 21.65 2.06 -13.18
CA ALA A 29 20.60 1.74 -14.14
C ALA A 29 19.20 1.80 -13.51
N TYR A 30 19.03 1.31 -12.28
CA TYR A 30 17.77 1.38 -11.54
C TYR A 30 17.37 2.82 -11.23
N GLN A 31 18.34 3.64 -10.81
CA GLN A 31 18.11 5.05 -10.52
C GLN A 31 17.74 5.83 -11.79
N ASP A 32 18.52 5.67 -12.87
CA ASP A 32 18.27 6.33 -14.15
C ASP A 32 16.88 5.97 -14.70
N TYR A 33 16.47 4.69 -14.64
CA TYR A 33 15.16 4.24 -15.08
C TYR A 33 14.02 4.94 -14.32
N VAL A 34 14.08 4.95 -12.99
CA VAL A 34 13.04 5.60 -12.17
C VAL A 34 13.01 7.11 -12.38
N ASP A 35 14.17 7.77 -12.45
CA ASP A 35 14.29 9.21 -12.66
C ASP A 35 13.80 9.64 -14.04
N SER A 36 14.01 8.81 -15.07
CA SER A 36 13.51 9.08 -16.43
C SER A 36 11.97 9.15 -16.46
N ILE A 37 11.29 8.28 -15.70
CA ILE A 37 9.84 8.27 -15.60
C ILE A 37 9.36 9.44 -14.72
N ASP A 38 9.97 9.63 -13.54
CA ASP A 38 9.59 10.69 -12.60
C ASP A 38 9.72 12.08 -13.21
N SER A 39 10.82 12.35 -13.91
CA SER A 39 11.07 13.65 -14.54
C SER A 39 10.04 14.00 -15.60
N ARG A 40 9.62 13.03 -16.43
CA ARG A 40 8.53 13.22 -17.42
C ARG A 40 7.19 13.50 -16.74
N ILE A 41 6.84 12.76 -15.69
CA ILE A 41 5.60 13.01 -14.93
C ILE A 41 5.61 14.42 -14.33
N ARG A 42 6.73 14.88 -13.77
CA ARG A 42 6.90 16.23 -13.21
C ARG A 42 6.89 17.33 -14.27
N ALA A 43 7.39 17.04 -15.47
CA ALA A 43 7.34 17.96 -16.61
C ALA A 43 5.92 18.17 -17.15
N GLY A 44 4.97 17.29 -16.77
CA GLY A 44 3.59 17.34 -17.25
C GLY A 44 3.37 16.63 -18.58
N ASP A 45 4.29 15.74 -18.97
CA ASP A 45 4.11 14.88 -20.15
C ASP A 45 2.82 14.03 -20.02
N ASP A 46 2.28 13.59 -21.16
CA ASP A 46 1.12 12.70 -21.19
C ASP A 46 1.45 11.36 -20.51
N ARG A 47 0.80 11.11 -19.37
CA ARG A 47 1.01 9.90 -18.57
C ARG A 47 0.64 8.61 -19.31
N ASN A 48 -0.25 8.67 -20.31
CA ASN A 48 -0.55 7.51 -21.16
C ASN A 48 0.66 7.14 -22.02
N ILE A 49 1.33 8.16 -22.58
CA ILE A 49 2.54 7.98 -23.38
C ILE A 49 3.69 7.50 -22.50
N ILE A 50 3.89 8.10 -21.32
CA ILE A 50 4.89 7.64 -20.35
C ILE A 50 4.69 6.16 -20.01
N CYS A 51 3.46 5.76 -19.66
CA CYS A 51 3.13 4.37 -19.34
C CYS A 51 3.43 3.44 -20.52
N ARG A 52 2.96 3.78 -21.73
CA ARG A 52 3.19 2.98 -22.93
C ARG A 52 4.67 2.80 -23.24
N ASP A 53 5.45 3.88 -23.21
CA ASP A 53 6.88 3.85 -23.49
C ASP A 53 7.60 2.98 -22.44
N ALA A 54 7.31 3.15 -21.15
CA ALA A 54 7.90 2.38 -20.07
C ALA A 54 7.57 0.88 -20.15
N LEU A 55 6.34 0.53 -20.52
CA LEU A 55 5.94 -0.86 -20.72
C LEU A 55 6.57 -1.46 -21.99
N THR A 56 6.70 -0.67 -23.06
CA THR A 56 7.37 -1.10 -24.30
C THR A 56 8.86 -1.35 -24.05
N GLU A 57 9.53 -0.51 -23.25
CA GLU A 57 10.93 -0.73 -22.85
C GLU A 57 11.06 -2.02 -22.04
N LEU A 58 10.13 -2.29 -21.12
CA LEU A 58 10.18 -3.42 -20.21
C LEU A 58 9.87 -4.77 -20.89
N TRP A 59 8.92 -4.78 -21.82
CA TRP A 59 8.41 -6.00 -22.45
C TRP A 59 8.85 -6.19 -23.90
N GLY A 60 9.42 -5.15 -24.51
CA GLY A 60 9.69 -5.07 -25.94
C GLY A 60 8.43 -4.87 -26.77
N GLU A 61 8.62 -4.50 -28.04
CA GLU A 61 7.54 -4.50 -29.01
C GLU A 61 7.06 -5.94 -29.27
N GLN A 62 5.75 -6.13 -29.21
CA GLN A 62 5.13 -7.43 -29.42
C GLN A 62 4.80 -7.64 -30.90
N ASN A 63 4.83 -8.88 -31.35
CA ASN A 63 4.42 -9.24 -32.72
C ASN A 63 2.91 -9.07 -32.99
N SER A 64 2.13 -8.73 -31.95
CA SER A 64 0.68 -8.65 -32.01
C SER A 64 0.21 -7.22 -31.77
N ALA A 65 -0.54 -6.68 -32.74
CA ALA A 65 -1.11 -5.34 -32.65
C ALA A 65 -2.00 -5.19 -31.40
N ILE A 66 -2.77 -6.22 -31.05
CA ILE A 66 -3.61 -6.17 -29.84
C ILE A 66 -2.75 -6.15 -28.58
N ALA A 67 -1.63 -6.88 -28.55
CA ALA A 67 -0.73 -6.86 -27.40
C ALA A 67 -0.07 -5.48 -27.21
N ASN A 68 0.43 -4.87 -28.29
CA ASN A 68 0.99 -3.51 -28.23
C ASN A 68 -0.06 -2.47 -27.83
N ALA A 69 -1.31 -2.63 -28.28
CA ALA A 69 -2.40 -1.74 -27.88
C ALA A 69 -2.63 -1.76 -26.36
N GLN A 70 -2.31 -2.86 -25.66
CA GLN A 70 -2.49 -2.97 -24.21
C GLN A 70 -1.46 -2.18 -23.39
N PHE A 71 -0.38 -1.69 -24.01
CA PHE A 71 0.58 -0.83 -23.33
C PHE A 71 0.08 0.60 -23.18
N ASP A 72 -0.88 1.03 -23.99
CA ASP A 72 -1.48 2.35 -23.92
C ASP A 72 -2.73 2.35 -23.03
N PRO A 73 -2.72 3.04 -21.87
CA PRO A 73 -3.86 3.04 -20.95
C PRO A 73 -5.17 3.56 -21.56
N ARG A 74 -5.12 4.31 -22.67
CA ARG A 74 -6.33 4.76 -23.39
C ARG A 74 -7.14 3.60 -23.98
N ASN A 75 -6.51 2.45 -24.21
CA ASN A 75 -7.14 1.23 -24.70
C ASN A 75 -7.51 0.25 -23.59
N ILE A 76 -7.19 0.58 -22.33
CA ILE A 76 -7.40 -0.29 -21.17
C ILE A 76 -8.60 0.23 -20.38
N THR A 77 -9.40 -0.69 -19.85
CA THR A 77 -10.41 -0.38 -18.83
C THR A 77 -9.99 -0.98 -17.50
N LEU A 78 -9.97 -0.18 -16.45
CA LEU A 78 -9.86 -0.64 -15.07
C LEU A 78 -11.23 -0.65 -14.39
N GLU A 79 -11.40 -1.53 -13.42
CA GLU A 79 -12.66 -1.73 -12.68
C GLU A 79 -13.31 -0.42 -12.17
N PRO A 80 -12.55 0.57 -11.64
CA PRO A 80 -13.09 1.86 -11.22
C PRO A 80 -13.85 2.67 -12.27
N GLU A 81 -13.55 2.47 -13.56
CA GLU A 81 -14.20 3.20 -14.64
C GLU A 81 -15.68 2.81 -14.80
N TYR A 82 -16.08 1.68 -14.22
CA TYR A 82 -17.47 1.21 -14.18
C TYR A 82 -18.23 1.73 -12.94
N TYR A 83 -17.57 2.39 -12.00
CA TYR A 83 -18.16 2.81 -10.73
C TYR A 83 -18.72 4.25 -10.82
N GLY A 84 -19.99 4.42 -10.48
CA GLY A 84 -20.66 5.73 -10.53
C GLY A 84 -20.14 6.76 -9.53
N ASP A 85 -19.42 6.33 -8.50
CA ASP A 85 -18.77 7.18 -7.49
C ASP A 85 -17.27 7.43 -7.77
N CYS A 86 -16.74 6.90 -8.88
CA CYS A 86 -15.41 7.27 -9.35
C CYS A 86 -15.45 8.67 -9.99
N ASP A 87 -14.62 9.59 -9.50
CA ASP A 87 -14.46 10.90 -10.12
C ASP A 87 -13.57 10.78 -11.38
N PRO A 88 -14.12 10.97 -12.60
CA PRO A 88 -13.37 10.76 -13.83
C PRO A 88 -12.25 11.80 -14.02
N VAL A 89 -12.39 13.01 -13.48
CA VAL A 89 -11.39 14.07 -13.59
C VAL A 89 -10.19 13.75 -12.70
N ARG A 90 -10.45 13.25 -11.49
CA ARG A 90 -9.38 12.81 -10.57
C ARG A 90 -8.74 11.50 -11.02
N TYR A 91 -9.52 10.59 -11.61
CA TYR A 91 -9.02 9.27 -12.03
C TYR A 91 -8.22 9.30 -13.33
N ALA A 92 -8.58 10.16 -14.29
CA ALA A 92 -7.90 10.26 -15.59
C ALA A 92 -6.36 10.38 -15.51
N PRO A 93 -5.77 11.24 -14.65
CA PRO A 93 -4.32 11.30 -14.52
C PRO A 93 -3.72 10.14 -13.70
N VAL A 94 -4.53 9.38 -12.96
CA VAL A 94 -4.10 8.32 -12.04
C VAL A 94 -4.07 6.96 -12.72
N LYS A 95 -5.08 6.66 -13.54
CA LYS A 95 -5.24 5.40 -14.29
C LYS A 95 -3.95 4.96 -15.03
N PRO A 96 -3.27 5.82 -15.81
CA PRO A 96 -2.04 5.41 -16.50
C PRO A 96 -0.94 4.92 -15.57
N LEU A 97 -0.83 5.54 -14.39
CA LEU A 97 0.20 5.20 -13.41
C LEU A 97 -0.15 3.92 -12.64
N LEU A 98 -1.44 3.70 -12.34
CA LEU A 98 -1.92 2.42 -11.80
C LEU A 98 -1.71 1.28 -12.81
N TRP A 99 -2.00 1.51 -14.09
CA TRP A 99 -1.75 0.51 -15.12
C TRP A 99 -0.27 0.16 -15.24
N LEU A 100 0.61 1.17 -15.26
CA LEU A 100 2.06 0.97 -15.23
C LEU A 100 2.48 0.16 -14.00
N TRP A 101 1.96 0.49 -12.82
CA TRP A 101 2.23 -0.25 -11.59
C TRP A 101 1.86 -1.74 -11.74
N TYR A 102 0.63 -2.03 -12.15
CA TYR A 102 0.12 -3.40 -12.22
C TYR A 102 0.83 -4.24 -13.29
N MET A 103 1.16 -3.65 -14.42
CA MET A 103 1.89 -4.33 -15.50
C MET A 103 3.37 -4.51 -15.17
N TYR A 104 3.97 -3.54 -14.47
CA TYR A 104 5.32 -3.67 -13.94
C TYR A 104 5.43 -4.87 -12.98
N ASP A 105 4.48 -5.02 -12.04
CA ASP A 105 4.46 -6.13 -11.08
C ASP A 105 4.38 -7.52 -11.74
N ARG A 106 3.88 -7.60 -12.98
CA ARG A 106 3.79 -8.85 -13.76
C ARG A 106 5.07 -9.18 -14.53
N SER A 107 6.10 -8.34 -14.47
CA SER A 107 7.38 -8.53 -15.16
C SER A 107 8.47 -9.12 -14.25
N PRO A 108 9.58 -9.64 -14.80
CA PRO A 108 10.76 -10.00 -14.01
C PRO A 108 11.29 -8.82 -13.17
N ALA A 109 11.23 -7.59 -13.70
CA ALA A 109 11.64 -6.39 -12.96
C ALA A 109 10.72 -6.14 -11.76
N GLY A 110 9.41 -6.38 -11.91
CA GLY A 110 8.42 -6.26 -10.84
C GLY A 110 8.69 -7.16 -9.63
N MET A 111 9.29 -8.32 -9.87
CA MET A 111 9.64 -9.27 -8.81
C MET A 111 10.96 -8.91 -8.10
N ASN A 112 11.76 -7.99 -8.65
CA ASN A 112 12.94 -7.46 -7.99
C ASN A 112 12.54 -6.41 -6.95
N LEU A 113 12.84 -6.67 -5.67
CA LEU A 113 12.41 -5.79 -4.58
C LEU A 113 13.12 -4.44 -4.59
N GLU A 114 14.39 -4.38 -4.97
CA GLU A 114 15.19 -3.16 -4.90
C GLU A 114 14.68 -2.11 -5.89
N LEU A 115 14.54 -2.50 -7.17
CA LEU A 115 13.95 -1.64 -8.18
C LEU A 115 12.45 -1.40 -7.90
N GLY A 116 11.72 -2.45 -7.52
CA GLY A 116 10.29 -2.37 -7.32
C GLY A 116 9.88 -1.43 -6.20
N PHE A 117 10.63 -1.37 -5.09
CA PHE A 117 10.37 -0.40 -4.03
C PHE A 117 10.55 1.04 -4.51
N ARG A 118 11.58 1.32 -5.32
CA ARG A 118 11.83 2.65 -5.86
C ARG A 118 10.72 3.10 -6.81
N LEU A 119 10.38 2.24 -7.78
CA LEU A 119 9.35 2.56 -8.77
C LEU A 119 7.98 2.72 -8.12
N ARG A 120 7.53 1.76 -7.31
CA ARG A 120 6.21 1.83 -6.65
C ARG A 120 6.12 3.02 -5.70
N ARG A 121 7.19 3.37 -4.99
CA ARG A 121 7.21 4.57 -4.15
C ARG A 121 7.10 5.84 -4.98
N MET A 122 7.85 5.95 -6.08
CA MET A 122 7.78 7.09 -6.98
C MET A 122 6.35 7.23 -7.56
N LEU A 123 5.77 6.15 -8.09
CA LEU A 123 4.40 6.15 -8.60
C LEU A 123 3.38 6.53 -7.52
N ALA A 124 3.52 5.98 -6.30
CA ALA A 124 2.65 6.32 -5.17
C ALA A 124 2.63 7.83 -4.87
N GLN A 125 3.74 8.56 -5.06
CA GLN A 125 3.80 10.01 -4.86
C GLN A 125 2.99 10.80 -5.91
N HIS A 126 2.71 10.20 -7.07
CA HIS A 126 1.92 10.80 -8.15
C HIS A 126 0.49 10.26 -8.24
N ILE A 127 0.21 9.15 -7.55
CA ILE A 127 -1.10 8.48 -7.48
C ILE A 127 -1.85 8.90 -6.21
N PHE A 128 -1.21 8.78 -5.05
CA PHE A 128 -1.88 8.95 -3.76
C PHE A 128 -2.09 10.42 -3.42
N LYS A 129 -3.11 10.70 -2.61
CA LYS A 129 -3.31 12.03 -2.03
C LYS A 129 -2.13 12.43 -1.15
N LYS A 130 -1.53 11.48 -0.43
CA LYS A 130 -0.33 11.68 0.39
C LYS A 130 0.51 10.41 0.44
N CYS A 131 1.82 10.55 0.24
CA CYS A 131 2.80 9.47 0.42
C CYS A 131 4.00 9.95 1.24
N GLY A 132 4.21 9.33 2.40
CA GLY A 132 5.32 9.65 3.30
C GLY A 132 6.70 9.15 2.85
N LYS A 133 7.69 9.36 3.71
CA LYS A 133 9.07 8.88 3.53
C LYS A 133 9.13 7.37 3.68
N ASN A 134 10.05 6.73 2.96
CA ASN A 134 10.34 5.29 3.09
C ASN A 134 9.11 4.37 2.98
N PHE A 135 8.09 4.77 2.21
CA PHE A 135 6.97 3.88 1.86
C PHE A 135 7.50 2.70 1.06
N LYS A 136 7.19 1.48 1.51
CA LYS A 136 7.54 0.24 0.84
C LYS A 136 6.29 -0.54 0.48
N CYS A 137 6.18 -0.88 -0.80
CA CYS A 137 5.07 -1.67 -1.32
C CYS A 137 5.64 -2.89 -2.05
N PHE A 138 5.22 -4.08 -1.61
CA PHE A 138 5.56 -5.33 -2.28
C PHE A 138 4.71 -5.52 -3.55
N PRO A 139 5.06 -6.47 -4.43
CA PRO A 139 4.30 -6.71 -5.66
C PRO A 139 2.86 -7.15 -5.37
N PHE A 140 1.99 -6.90 -6.34
CA PHE A 140 0.59 -7.35 -6.38
C PHE A 140 -0.28 -6.72 -5.30
N VAL A 141 -0.04 -5.45 -4.96
CA VAL A 141 -0.96 -4.64 -4.15
C VAL A 141 -1.94 -3.95 -5.07
N GLU A 142 -3.22 -4.03 -4.72
CA GLU A 142 -4.30 -3.43 -5.47
C GLU A 142 -4.91 -2.24 -4.72
N PHE A 143 -5.35 -1.26 -5.50
CA PHE A 143 -6.01 -0.05 -5.01
C PHE A 143 -7.25 0.14 -5.86
N THR A 144 -8.38 0.56 -5.27
CA THR A 144 -9.54 0.87 -6.09
C THR A 144 -9.27 2.13 -6.92
N PHE A 145 -9.16 3.30 -6.30
CA PHE A 145 -8.93 4.58 -6.98
C PHE A 145 -7.48 5.05 -6.89
N GLY A 146 -6.79 4.73 -5.80
CA GLY A 146 -5.45 5.22 -5.46
C GLY A 146 -5.43 6.67 -4.98
N TYR A 147 -6.18 7.58 -5.60
CA TYR A 147 -6.15 9.01 -5.28
C TYR A 147 -6.80 9.40 -3.94
N ASN A 148 -7.40 8.47 -3.22
CA ASN A 148 -7.95 8.67 -1.88
C ASN A 148 -7.09 8.00 -0.79
N MET A 149 -5.93 7.43 -1.17
CA MET A 149 -4.94 6.92 -0.22
C MET A 149 -4.14 8.05 0.43
N GLU A 150 -3.98 7.94 1.75
CA GLU A 150 -3.03 8.73 2.54
C GLU A 150 -2.13 7.78 3.33
N VAL A 151 -0.83 7.75 3.04
CA VAL A 151 0.14 6.92 3.77
C VAL A 151 1.19 7.78 4.46
N GLY A 152 1.50 7.43 5.71
CA GLY A 152 2.51 8.06 6.55
C GLY A 152 3.94 7.62 6.25
N ASP A 153 4.85 7.94 7.16
CA ASP A 153 6.27 7.63 7.04
C ASP A 153 6.56 6.18 7.49
N ASN A 154 7.46 5.50 6.78
CA ASN A 154 7.92 4.14 7.08
C ASN A 154 6.78 3.09 7.12
N VAL A 155 5.78 3.26 6.25
CA VAL A 155 4.68 2.29 6.06
C VAL A 155 5.15 1.16 5.14
N VAL A 156 4.80 -0.09 5.49
CA VAL A 156 5.11 -1.28 4.69
C VAL A 156 3.83 -2.03 4.33
N ILE A 157 3.58 -2.19 3.04
CA ILE A 157 2.44 -2.95 2.50
C ILE A 157 2.98 -4.20 1.78
N HIS A 158 2.57 -5.37 2.25
CA HIS A 158 3.00 -6.66 1.72
C HIS A 158 2.16 -7.10 0.51
N ARG A 159 2.45 -8.29 -0.02
CA ARG A 159 1.89 -8.79 -1.28
C ARG A 159 0.39 -9.05 -1.17
N TRP A 160 -0.33 -8.90 -2.28
CA TRP A 160 -1.75 -9.27 -2.37
C TRP A 160 -2.65 -8.54 -1.38
N VAL A 161 -2.24 -7.35 -0.94
CA VAL A 161 -3.08 -6.49 -0.12
C VAL A 161 -4.06 -5.76 -1.04
N MET A 162 -5.33 -5.78 -0.68
CA MET A 162 -6.37 -4.95 -1.31
C MET A 162 -6.64 -3.72 -0.44
N LEU A 163 -6.45 -2.53 -1.01
CA LEU A 163 -6.73 -1.24 -0.39
C LEU A 163 -7.85 -0.56 -1.17
N ASP A 164 -9.08 -0.86 -0.76
CA ASP A 164 -10.24 -0.25 -1.37
C ASP A 164 -10.46 1.16 -0.81
N ASP A 165 -10.00 2.18 -1.53
CA ASP A 165 -10.00 3.59 -1.11
C ASP A 165 -11.18 4.41 -1.67
N ARG A 166 -12.29 3.79 -2.07
CA ARG A 166 -13.50 4.52 -2.53
C ARG A 166 -13.95 5.63 -1.56
N GLY A 167 -14.13 5.30 -0.27
CA GLY A 167 -14.38 6.26 0.82
C GLY A 167 -13.13 6.81 1.49
N GLY A 168 -11.96 6.36 1.05
CA GLY A 168 -10.64 6.79 1.51
C GLY A 168 -10.05 5.93 2.62
N ILE A 169 -8.73 5.77 2.56
CA ILE A 169 -7.95 5.01 3.54
C ILE A 169 -6.79 5.89 4.01
N SER A 170 -6.60 5.94 5.33
CA SER A 170 -5.39 6.54 5.93
C SER A 170 -4.60 5.51 6.71
N ILE A 171 -3.30 5.40 6.42
CA ILE A 171 -2.36 4.51 7.10
C ILE A 171 -1.27 5.34 7.76
N GLY A 172 -1.23 5.33 9.09
CA GLY A 172 -0.29 6.12 9.89
C GLY A 172 1.12 5.56 9.89
N ASP A 173 2.05 6.37 10.41
CA ASP A 173 3.49 6.10 10.39
C ASP A 173 3.85 4.75 11.03
N LYS A 174 4.86 4.08 10.45
CA LYS A 174 5.42 2.81 10.96
C LYS A 174 4.41 1.67 11.06
N SER A 175 3.29 1.77 10.35
CA SER A 175 2.29 0.70 10.27
C SER A 175 2.65 -0.31 9.19
N SER A 176 2.17 -1.54 9.36
CA SER A 176 2.34 -2.59 8.36
C SER A 176 1.06 -3.37 8.08
N CYS A 177 0.86 -3.69 6.80
CA CYS A 177 -0.16 -4.62 6.33
C CYS A 177 0.55 -5.83 5.75
N ALA A 178 0.39 -6.98 6.40
CA ALA A 178 0.96 -8.24 5.95
C ALA A 178 0.23 -8.81 4.72
N ASP A 179 0.77 -9.89 4.15
CA ASP A 179 0.26 -10.48 2.92
C ASP A 179 -1.24 -10.81 3.02
N PHE A 180 -2.00 -10.54 1.97
CA PHE A 180 -3.45 -10.78 1.86
C PHE A 180 -4.35 -9.99 2.83
N VAL A 181 -3.86 -8.90 3.43
CA VAL A 181 -4.71 -7.98 4.18
C VAL A 181 -5.71 -7.30 3.23
N ASN A 182 -6.96 -7.14 3.67
CA ASN A 182 -7.98 -6.36 2.95
C ASN A 182 -8.44 -5.19 3.81
N VAL A 183 -8.44 -3.99 3.26
CA VAL A 183 -8.97 -2.79 3.92
C VAL A 183 -10.01 -2.18 3.01
N TYR A 184 -11.25 -2.13 3.48
CA TYR A 184 -12.38 -1.58 2.73
C TYR A 184 -12.72 -0.18 3.22
N SER A 185 -13.22 0.67 2.33
CA SER A 185 -13.76 1.99 2.66
C SER A 185 -15.12 2.26 2.02
N HIS A 186 -15.74 1.26 1.39
CA HIS A 186 -17.14 1.33 0.98
C HIS A 186 -17.95 0.13 1.49
N THR A 187 -19.26 0.32 1.52
CA THR A 187 -20.24 -0.75 1.71
C THR A 187 -21.50 -0.45 0.90
N HIS A 188 -22.38 -1.43 0.76
CA HIS A 188 -23.65 -1.29 0.09
C HIS A 188 -24.79 -1.29 1.11
N ASP A 189 -25.88 -0.59 0.80
CA ASP A 189 -27.13 -0.80 1.52
C ASP A 189 -27.56 -2.27 1.41
N ILE A 190 -28.05 -2.83 2.52
CA ILE A 190 -28.37 -4.26 2.63
C ILE A 190 -29.59 -4.67 1.80
N ASN A 191 -30.47 -3.74 1.42
CA ASN A 191 -31.68 -4.00 0.65
C ASN A 191 -31.57 -3.45 -0.78
N LEU A 192 -30.86 -2.34 -0.96
CA LEU A 192 -30.77 -1.62 -2.22
C LEU A 192 -29.30 -1.47 -2.64
N GLN A 193 -28.75 -2.52 -3.24
CA GLN A 193 -27.32 -2.62 -3.59
C GLN A 193 -26.78 -1.42 -4.39
N GLN A 194 -27.61 -0.71 -5.16
CA GLN A 194 -27.19 0.49 -5.90
C GLN A 194 -26.78 1.67 -4.99
N PHE A 195 -27.17 1.67 -3.71
CA PHE A 195 -26.75 2.69 -2.75
C PHE A 195 -25.42 2.28 -2.11
N VAL A 196 -24.39 3.06 -2.39
CA VAL A 196 -23.03 2.89 -1.87
C VAL A 196 -22.81 3.90 -0.75
N ASP A 197 -22.29 3.43 0.38
CA ASP A 197 -21.90 4.25 1.52
C ASP A 197 -20.36 4.22 1.66
N ASN A 198 -19.75 5.36 1.36
CA ASN A 198 -18.31 5.57 1.36
C ASN A 198 -17.87 6.11 2.72
N LYS A 199 -17.09 5.32 3.47
CA LYS A 199 -16.61 5.63 4.82
C LYS A 199 -15.11 5.56 4.90
N LYS A 200 -14.50 6.63 5.39
CA LYS A 200 -13.05 6.67 5.62
C LYS A 200 -12.63 5.60 6.65
N THR A 201 -11.73 4.72 6.25
CA THR A 201 -11.11 3.72 7.14
C THR A 201 -9.74 4.20 7.58
N VAL A 202 -9.47 4.13 8.88
CA VAL A 202 -8.25 4.72 9.48
C VAL A 202 -7.43 3.65 10.18
N ILE A 203 -6.20 3.46 9.73
CA ILE A 203 -5.19 2.66 10.38
C ILE A 203 -4.22 3.62 11.07
N GLY A 204 -4.27 3.71 12.39
CA GLY A 204 -3.40 4.57 13.20
C GLY A 204 -1.90 4.22 13.06
N PRO A 205 -1.00 5.03 13.65
CA PRO A 205 0.44 4.78 13.58
C PRO A 205 0.83 3.52 14.36
N ARG A 206 1.90 2.83 13.91
CA ARG A 206 2.42 1.55 14.48
C ARG A 206 1.42 0.39 14.49
N CYS A 207 0.32 0.51 13.77
CA CYS A 207 -0.66 -0.55 13.67
C CYS A 207 -0.12 -1.71 12.84
N ARG A 208 -0.54 -2.93 13.20
CA ARG A 208 -0.17 -4.14 12.47
C ARG A 208 -1.42 -4.89 12.07
N LEU A 209 -1.69 -4.94 10.77
CA LEU A 209 -2.68 -5.83 10.18
C LEU A 209 -1.92 -7.04 9.69
N THR A 210 -2.22 -8.21 10.25
CA THR A 210 -1.49 -9.43 9.95
C THR A 210 -2.19 -10.29 8.90
N TYR A 211 -1.55 -11.37 8.49
CA TYR A 211 -1.92 -12.19 7.32
C TYR A 211 -3.42 -12.47 7.22
N HIS A 212 -3.98 -12.25 6.03
CA HIS A 212 -5.41 -12.50 5.74
C HIS A 212 -6.42 -11.72 6.61
N SER A 213 -6.01 -10.74 7.41
CA SER A 213 -6.95 -9.95 8.19
C SER A 213 -7.72 -8.95 7.33
N THR A 214 -8.93 -8.60 7.75
CA THR A 214 -9.83 -7.71 7.02
C THR A 214 -10.35 -6.60 7.93
N ALA A 215 -10.24 -5.36 7.50
CA ALA A 215 -10.86 -4.19 8.13
C ALA A 215 -12.02 -3.68 7.30
N LEU A 216 -13.22 -3.65 7.88
CA LEU A 216 -14.43 -3.19 7.19
C LEU A 216 -14.50 -1.66 7.11
N ALA A 217 -15.29 -1.18 6.15
CA ALA A 217 -15.47 0.24 5.86
C ALA A 217 -15.87 1.06 7.09
N GLY A 218 -15.16 2.17 7.29
CA GLY A 218 -15.41 3.12 8.38
C GLY A 218 -14.83 2.72 9.73
N THR A 219 -14.05 1.63 9.82
CA THR A 219 -13.40 1.26 11.08
C THR A 219 -12.15 2.11 11.34
N HIS A 220 -11.86 2.34 12.62
CA HIS A 220 -10.65 2.99 13.09
C HIS A 220 -9.82 2.04 13.96
N MET A 221 -8.57 1.78 13.57
CA MET A 221 -7.56 1.13 14.39
C MET A 221 -6.72 2.18 15.11
N GLY A 222 -6.90 2.29 16.44
CA GLY A 222 -6.11 3.18 17.28
C GLY A 222 -4.62 2.82 17.29
N GLU A 223 -3.78 3.79 17.67
CA GLU A 223 -2.33 3.69 17.67
C GLU A 223 -1.81 2.37 18.26
N ASN A 224 -0.81 1.77 17.59
CA ASN A 224 -0.11 0.58 18.03
C ASN A 224 -1.04 -0.64 18.27
N SER A 225 -2.25 -0.64 17.73
CA SER A 225 -3.15 -1.80 17.78
C SER A 225 -2.71 -2.88 16.78
N MET A 226 -3.17 -4.11 17.01
CA MET A 226 -2.87 -5.25 16.15
C MET A 226 -4.15 -6.00 15.81
N LEU A 227 -4.36 -6.24 14.53
CA LEU A 227 -5.36 -7.17 14.02
C LEU A 227 -4.66 -8.48 13.64
N GLY A 228 -4.86 -9.51 14.44
CA GLY A 228 -4.26 -10.82 14.27
C GLY A 228 -4.76 -11.56 13.03
N ALA A 229 -4.09 -12.66 12.69
CA ALA A 229 -4.24 -13.30 11.40
C ALA A 229 -5.68 -13.77 11.20
N SER A 230 -6.20 -13.59 9.99
CA SER A 230 -7.60 -13.88 9.64
C SER A 230 -8.64 -13.15 10.51
N GLY A 231 -8.26 -12.09 11.23
CA GLY A 231 -9.18 -11.29 12.03
C GLY A 231 -10.09 -10.41 11.18
N LEU A 232 -11.39 -10.34 11.52
CA LEU A 232 -12.38 -9.48 10.85
C LEU A 232 -12.75 -8.29 11.75
N LEU A 233 -12.15 -7.14 11.51
CA LEU A 233 -12.45 -5.92 12.25
C LEU A 233 -13.75 -5.30 11.74
N THR A 234 -14.80 -5.38 12.57
CA THR A 234 -16.16 -4.87 12.28
C THR A 234 -16.50 -3.60 13.07
N LYS A 235 -15.66 -3.22 14.02
CA LYS A 235 -15.81 -2.07 14.92
C LYS A 235 -14.43 -1.52 15.24
N ASP A 236 -14.37 -0.28 15.73
CA ASP A 236 -13.11 0.36 16.09
C ASP A 236 -12.27 -0.45 17.08
N ALA A 237 -10.97 -0.47 16.82
CA ALA A 237 -9.97 -1.04 17.70
C ALA A 237 -9.34 0.08 18.55
N ARG A 238 -9.27 -0.15 19.87
CA ARG A 238 -8.61 0.75 20.81
C ARG A 238 -7.10 0.72 20.59
N GLU A 239 -6.46 1.83 20.96
CA GLU A 239 -5.01 1.93 21.03
C GLU A 239 -4.39 0.82 21.88
N HIS A 240 -3.16 0.41 21.55
CA HIS A 240 -2.37 -0.57 22.30
C HIS A 240 -3.06 -1.91 22.57
N ALA A 241 -4.03 -2.33 21.75
CA ALA A 241 -4.75 -3.58 21.96
C ALA A 241 -4.56 -4.59 20.82
N VAL A 242 -4.66 -5.88 21.13
CA VAL A 242 -4.63 -6.98 20.17
C VAL A 242 -6.03 -7.53 19.97
N TYR A 243 -6.46 -7.60 18.72
CA TYR A 243 -7.76 -8.08 18.26
C TYR A 243 -7.59 -9.32 17.39
N VAL A 244 -8.38 -10.37 17.63
CA VAL A 244 -8.35 -11.62 16.83
C VAL A 244 -9.75 -12.20 16.65
N GLY A 245 -9.92 -13.06 15.65
CA GLY A 245 -11.16 -13.80 15.41
C GLY A 245 -12.14 -13.13 14.45
N ILE A 246 -13.29 -13.78 14.24
CA ILE A 246 -14.37 -13.34 13.34
C ILE A 246 -15.71 -13.38 14.10
N PRO A 247 -16.33 -12.22 14.41
CA PRO A 247 -15.73 -10.88 14.35
C PRO A 247 -14.58 -10.74 15.35
N ALA A 248 -13.64 -9.83 15.07
CA ALA A 248 -12.46 -9.64 15.88
C ALA A 248 -12.83 -9.08 17.26
N LYS A 249 -12.30 -9.71 18.31
CA LYS A 249 -12.47 -9.29 19.70
C LYS A 249 -11.11 -9.02 20.32
N LYS A 250 -11.06 -8.05 21.23
CA LYS A 250 -9.87 -7.76 22.02
C LYS A 250 -9.53 -8.97 22.89
N VAL A 251 -8.28 -9.41 22.81
CA VAL A 251 -7.76 -10.55 23.62
C VAL A 251 -6.62 -10.15 24.53
N LYS A 252 -5.94 -9.04 24.26
CA LYS A 252 -4.78 -8.61 25.04
C LYS A 252 -4.55 -7.11 24.94
N GLU A 253 -4.09 -6.52 26.04
CA GLU A 253 -3.45 -5.20 26.04
C GLU A 253 -1.95 -5.36 25.79
N LYS A 254 -1.40 -4.51 24.94
CA LYS A 254 0.04 -4.39 24.72
C LYS A 254 0.62 -3.52 25.83
N ASP A 255 1.83 -3.86 26.21
CA ASP A 255 2.62 -3.06 27.12
C ASP A 255 2.91 -1.69 26.48
N ARG A 256 2.70 -0.62 27.23
CA ARG A 256 2.93 0.76 26.77
C ARG A 256 4.39 1.17 26.98
N GLU A 257 5.10 0.57 27.93
CA GLU A 257 6.50 0.91 28.24
C GLU A 257 7.47 0.32 27.21
N LEU A 258 7.12 -0.80 26.60
CA LEU A 258 7.89 -1.43 25.51
C LEU A 258 7.68 -0.75 24.13
N ALA A 259 6.87 0.31 24.06
CA ALA A 259 6.53 0.99 22.81
C ALA A 259 7.52 2.12 22.43
N GLU A 260 8.42 2.53 23.32
CA GLU A 260 9.47 3.46 22.96
C GLU A 260 10.48 2.77 22.03
N PRO A 261 10.76 3.34 20.84
CA PRO A 261 11.73 2.75 19.95
C PRO A 261 13.09 2.80 20.62
N THR A 262 13.73 1.63 20.74
CA THR A 262 15.20 1.57 20.74
C THR A 262 15.68 2.49 19.63
N LYS A 263 16.64 3.38 19.94
CA LYS A 263 17.27 4.32 19.00
C LYS A 263 17.96 3.54 17.88
N HIS A 264 17.20 2.97 16.96
CA HIS A 264 17.72 2.46 15.72
C HIS A 264 18.05 3.69 14.89
N LYS A 265 19.33 3.81 14.52
CA LYS A 265 19.73 4.73 13.46
C LYS A 265 18.76 4.52 12.30
N GLU A 266 18.36 5.61 11.67
CA GLU A 266 17.62 5.62 10.42
C GLU A 266 18.47 4.93 9.34
N GLU A 267 18.58 3.61 9.42
CA GLU A 267 19.13 2.79 8.37
C GLU A 267 18.08 2.83 7.27
N ARG A 268 18.46 3.42 6.13
CA ARG A 268 17.67 3.32 4.91
C ARG A 268 17.34 1.85 4.72
N PHE A 269 16.05 1.56 4.86
CA PHE A 269 15.43 0.32 4.43
C PHE A 269 15.69 0.11 2.94
#